data_AF-A0A1Y1LPP7-F1
#
_entry.id   AF-A0A1Y1LPP7-F1
#
_cell.length_a   1.000
_cell.length_b   1.000
_cell.length_c   1.000
_cell.angle_alpha   90.00
_cell.angle_beta   90.00
_cell.angle_gamma   90.00
#
_symmetry.space_group_name_H-M   'P 1'
#
loop_
_entity.id
_entity.type
_entity.pdbx_description
1 polymer ?
#
loop_
_entity_poly.entity_id
_entity_poly.type
_entity_poly.pdbx_seq_one_letter_code
_entity_poly.pdbx_strand_id
1 'polypeptide(L)'
;FQTAFANLAESDVDPATYETIEEFVCNLYSIKGVLKVNEARLSMFEAIYKQDHQTELFKKKIRNTDASTFPLCASELKQHLRRTKYITQLWLNADKNSPTTERPEEHGWFINDHGNYDFIWFEGEQLPSAIDDITLDVNTQQQLTNLETESPYDSDENDEFNINIDEDEFDNECNSSGTNSDYDNDDDNDQDDDKD
;
A
#
# COMPACT_ATOMS: atom_id res chain seq x y z
N PHE A 1 2.80 -14.28 -4.52
CA PHE A 1 2.20 -12.94 -4.75
C PHE A 1 1.92 -12.62 -6.22
N GLN A 2 2.87 -12.75 -7.15
CA GLN A 2 2.67 -12.38 -8.57
C GLN A 2 1.43 -13.01 -9.22
N THR A 3 1.21 -14.31 -9.03
CA THR A 3 0.03 -15.02 -9.54
C THR A 3 -1.28 -14.42 -9.03
N ALA A 4 -1.35 -14.02 -7.75
CA ALA A 4 -2.55 -13.41 -7.19
C ALA A 4 -2.85 -12.05 -7.87
N PHE A 5 -1.83 -11.23 -8.13
CA PHE A 5 -2.03 -9.99 -8.88
C PHE A 5 -2.43 -10.23 -10.34
N ALA A 6 -1.92 -11.28 -10.99
CA ALA A 6 -2.35 -11.67 -12.33
C ALA A 6 -3.83 -12.09 -12.36
N ASN A 7 -4.28 -12.85 -11.35
CA ASN A 7 -5.66 -13.31 -11.24
C ASN A 7 -6.67 -12.18 -11.03
N LEU A 8 -6.25 -10.97 -10.60
CA LEU A 8 -7.15 -9.80 -10.54
C LEU A 8 -7.74 -9.42 -11.90
N ALA A 9 -7.08 -9.80 -13.00
CA ALA A 9 -7.55 -9.55 -14.36
C ALA A 9 -8.75 -10.44 -14.75
N GLU A 10 -8.98 -11.54 -14.04
CA GLU A 10 -10.04 -12.48 -14.34
C GLU A 10 -11.42 -11.91 -14.00
N SER A 11 -12.48 -12.35 -14.69
CA SER A 11 -13.86 -11.90 -14.43
C SER A 11 -14.32 -12.31 -13.02
N ASP A 12 -13.99 -13.54 -12.61
CA ASP A 12 -14.33 -14.09 -11.31
C ASP A 12 -13.06 -14.30 -10.49
N VAL A 13 -12.80 -13.39 -9.55
CA VAL A 13 -11.61 -13.46 -8.70
C VAL A 13 -11.89 -14.39 -7.52
N ASP A 14 -11.12 -15.47 -7.42
CA ASP A 14 -11.15 -16.39 -6.27
C ASP A 14 -10.92 -15.59 -4.96
N PRO A 15 -11.76 -15.74 -3.92
CA PRO A 15 -11.49 -15.21 -2.58
C PRO A 15 -10.05 -15.40 -2.07
N ALA A 16 -9.42 -16.54 -2.39
CA ALA A 16 -8.03 -16.81 -2.01
C ALA A 16 -7.02 -15.83 -2.62
N THR A 17 -7.34 -15.23 -3.78
CA THR A 17 -6.54 -14.17 -4.41
C THR A 17 -6.47 -12.94 -3.51
N TYR A 18 -7.61 -12.54 -2.93
CA TYR A 18 -7.67 -11.41 -2.00
C TYR A 18 -6.86 -11.69 -0.73
N GLU A 19 -6.94 -12.90 -0.18
CA GLU A 19 -6.16 -13.29 0.99
C GLU A 19 -4.65 -13.26 0.72
N THR A 20 -4.23 -13.74 -0.45
CA THR A 20 -2.82 -13.71 -0.86
C THR A 20 -2.30 -12.28 -1.04
N ILE A 21 -3.13 -11.37 -1.54
CA ILE A 21 -2.78 -9.95 -1.67
C ILE A 21 -2.77 -9.26 -0.30
N GLU A 22 -3.68 -9.63 0.60
CA GLU A 22 -3.71 -9.14 1.97
C GLU A 22 -2.41 -9.52 2.72
N GLU A 23 -1.99 -10.77 2.60
CA GLU A 23 -0.70 -11.26 3.13
C GLU A 23 0.48 -10.50 2.51
N PHE A 24 0.46 -10.24 1.20
CA PHE A 24 1.48 -9.42 0.54
C PHE A 24 1.60 -8.04 1.19
N VAL A 25 0.47 -7.38 1.47
CA VAL A 25 0.45 -6.07 2.14
C VAL A 25 1.01 -6.19 3.55
N CYS A 26 0.65 -7.21 4.33
CA CYS A 26 1.25 -7.42 5.66
C CYS A 26 2.78 -7.58 5.60
N ASN A 27 3.28 -8.33 4.60
CA ASN A 27 4.71 -8.52 4.38
C ASN A 27 5.40 -7.25 3.92
N LEU A 28 4.74 -6.39 3.14
CA LEU A 28 5.27 -5.09 2.72
C LEU A 28 5.57 -4.18 3.92
N TYR A 29 4.79 -4.28 4.99
CA TYR A 29 5.01 -3.55 6.24
C TYR A 29 5.88 -4.33 7.25
N SER A 30 6.52 -5.41 6.82
CA SER A 30 7.45 -6.23 7.63
C SER A 30 6.85 -6.83 8.91
N ILE A 31 5.53 -7.08 8.94
CA ILE A 31 4.84 -7.64 10.10
C ILE A 31 4.82 -9.17 9.96
N LYS A 32 5.81 -9.83 10.56
CA LYS A 32 5.97 -11.28 10.48
C LYS A 32 4.80 -12.01 11.15
N GLY A 33 4.29 -13.06 10.48
CA GLY A 33 3.29 -13.97 11.05
C GLY A 33 1.84 -13.44 11.06
N VAL A 34 1.60 -12.24 10.55
CA VAL A 34 0.26 -11.66 10.40
C VAL A 34 -0.15 -11.69 8.94
N LEU A 35 -1.32 -12.27 8.66
CA LEU A 35 -1.83 -12.45 7.29
C LEU A 35 -2.99 -11.50 6.96
N LYS A 36 -3.48 -10.74 7.96
CA LYS A 36 -4.65 -9.87 7.86
C LYS A 36 -4.27 -8.42 8.10
N VAL A 37 -4.64 -7.52 7.18
CA VAL A 37 -4.20 -6.12 7.26
C VAL A 37 -4.75 -5.41 8.49
N ASN A 38 -5.97 -5.75 8.93
CA ASN A 38 -6.53 -5.17 10.15
C ASN A 38 -5.79 -5.62 11.42
N GLU A 39 -5.35 -6.88 11.47
CA GLU A 39 -4.52 -7.39 12.58
C GLU A 39 -3.14 -6.72 12.57
N ALA A 40 -2.56 -6.54 11.37
CA ALA A 40 -1.32 -5.80 11.18
C ALA A 40 -1.44 -4.35 11.67
N ARG A 41 -2.51 -3.65 11.27
CA ARG A 41 -2.82 -2.30 11.75
C ARG A 41 -2.93 -2.24 13.27
N LEU A 42 -3.65 -3.19 13.88
CA LEU A 42 -3.81 -3.25 15.33
C LEU A 42 -2.45 -3.49 16.01
N SER A 43 -1.64 -4.41 15.50
CA SER A 43 -0.30 -4.69 16.04
C SER A 43 0.60 -3.46 15.98
N MET A 44 0.62 -2.74 14.84
CA MET A 44 1.36 -1.48 14.71
C MET A 44 0.83 -0.42 15.67
N PHE A 45 -0.49 -0.32 15.82
CA PHE A 45 -1.12 0.63 16.72
C PHE A 45 -0.73 0.34 18.16
N GLU A 46 -0.81 -0.92 18.61
CA GLU A 46 -0.37 -1.30 19.95
C GLU A 46 1.13 -1.00 20.17
N ALA A 47 1.99 -1.29 19.19
CA ALA A 47 3.42 -1.01 19.30
C ALA A 47 3.74 0.49 19.47
N ILE A 48 2.87 1.37 18.97
CA ILE A 48 3.00 2.83 19.10
C ILE A 48 2.35 3.32 20.40
N TYR A 49 1.11 2.91 20.65
CA TYR A 49 0.24 3.53 21.65
C TYR A 49 0.17 2.82 23.01
N LYS A 50 0.66 1.57 23.12
CA LYS A 50 0.66 0.78 24.37
C LYS A 50 1.84 1.08 25.30
N GLN A 51 2.75 1.98 24.90
CA GLN A 51 3.87 2.42 25.74
C GLN A 51 3.39 3.30 26.90
N ASP A 52 4.16 3.36 27.99
CA ASP A 52 3.83 4.19 29.16
C ASP A 52 3.70 5.67 28.75
N HIS A 53 2.49 6.21 28.94
CA HIS A 53 2.07 7.55 28.54
C HIS A 53 2.91 8.67 29.19
N GLN A 54 3.71 8.36 30.21
CA GLN A 54 4.54 9.34 30.91
C GLN A 54 5.94 9.52 30.32
N THR A 55 6.33 8.74 29.32
CA THR A 55 7.68 8.81 28.74
C THR A 55 7.77 9.90 27.67
N GLU A 56 8.79 10.77 27.70
CA GLU A 56 9.03 11.75 26.62
C GLU A 56 9.21 11.06 25.25
N LEU A 57 9.72 9.82 25.24
CA LEU A 57 9.82 8.97 24.05
C LEU A 57 8.43 8.66 23.44
N PHE A 58 7.41 8.42 24.27
CA PHE A 58 6.04 8.17 23.79
C PHE A 58 5.45 9.42 23.14
N LYS A 59 5.63 10.60 23.75
CA LYS A 59 5.18 11.87 23.17
C LYS A 59 5.85 12.17 21.83
N LYS A 60 7.18 11.96 21.74
CA LYS A 60 7.93 12.10 20.48
C LYS A 60 7.41 11.13 19.42
N LYS A 61 7.16 9.87 19.79
CA LYS A 61 6.68 8.81 18.88
C LYS A 61 5.28 9.14 18.33
N ILE A 62 4.34 9.54 19.18
CA ILE A 62 2.99 9.92 18.74
C ILE A 62 3.00 11.14 17.84
N ARG A 63 3.75 12.19 18.19
CA ARG A 63 3.81 13.42 17.37
C ARG A 63 4.33 13.15 15.96
N ASN A 64 5.19 12.15 15.81
CA ASN A 64 5.80 11.77 14.54
C ASN A 64 5.09 10.58 13.87
N THR A 65 3.99 10.07 14.44
CA THR A 65 3.23 8.98 13.82
C THR A 65 2.25 9.56 12.80
N ASP A 66 2.54 9.34 11.52
CA ASP A 66 1.62 9.63 10.43
C ASP A 66 0.70 8.42 10.19
N ALA A 67 -0.59 8.65 9.97
CA ALA A 67 -1.56 7.61 9.62
C ALA A 67 -1.18 6.88 8.32
N SER A 68 -0.44 7.55 7.42
CA SER A 68 0.08 6.95 6.18
C SER A 68 1.08 5.81 6.42
N THR A 69 1.65 5.71 7.63
CA THR A 69 2.60 4.64 8.00
C THR A 69 1.91 3.30 8.26
N PHE A 70 0.57 3.26 8.33
CA PHE A 70 -0.19 2.03 8.51
C PHE A 70 -0.61 1.44 7.16
N PRO A 71 -0.69 0.10 7.03
CA PRO A 71 -1.26 -0.53 5.84
C PRO A 71 -2.74 -0.16 5.72
N LEU A 72 -3.27 -0.03 4.50
CA LEU A 72 -4.71 0.15 4.24
C LEU A 72 -5.53 -0.85 5.08
N CYS A 73 -6.66 -0.42 5.64
CA CYS A 73 -7.55 -1.36 6.30
C CYS A 73 -8.20 -2.31 5.29
N ALA A 74 -8.78 -3.42 5.75
CA ALA A 74 -9.34 -4.44 4.87
C ALA A 74 -10.42 -3.87 3.92
N SER A 75 -11.24 -2.92 4.39
CA SER A 75 -12.26 -2.27 3.56
C SER A 75 -11.65 -1.36 2.49
N GLU A 76 -10.65 -0.55 2.86
CA GLU A 76 -9.92 0.30 1.90
C GLU A 76 -9.17 -0.53 0.86
N LEU A 77 -8.49 -1.60 1.30
CA LEU A 77 -7.78 -2.52 0.42
C LEU A 77 -8.75 -3.19 -0.56
N LYS A 78 -9.92 -3.63 -0.09
CA LYS A 78 -10.95 -4.20 -0.95
C LYS A 78 -11.42 -3.21 -2.02
N GLN A 79 -11.66 -1.96 -1.65
CA GLN A 79 -12.03 -0.91 -2.60
C GLN A 79 -10.91 -0.63 -3.60
N HIS A 80 -9.67 -0.61 -3.15
CA HIS A 80 -8.50 -0.44 -4.02
C HIS A 80 -8.41 -1.59 -5.04
N LEU A 81 -8.59 -2.83 -4.62
CA LEU A 81 -8.54 -3.98 -5.50
C LEU A 81 -9.69 -4.03 -6.50
N ARG A 82 -10.90 -3.60 -6.11
CA ARG A 82 -12.03 -3.42 -7.04
C ARG A 82 -11.68 -2.43 -8.16
N ARG A 83 -11.09 -1.28 -7.82
CA ARG A 83 -10.67 -0.28 -8.80
C ARG A 83 -9.56 -0.83 -9.70
N THR A 84 -8.56 -1.48 -9.13
CA THR A 84 -7.43 -2.05 -9.89
C THR A 84 -7.93 -3.09 -10.89
N LYS A 85 -8.81 -4.02 -10.48
CA LYS A 85 -9.45 -5.00 -11.37
C LYS A 85 -10.10 -4.32 -12.58
N TYR A 86 -10.95 -3.32 -12.33
CA TYR A 86 -11.66 -2.61 -13.40
C TYR A 86 -10.71 -1.93 -14.39
N ILE A 87 -9.70 -1.23 -13.88
CA ILE A 87 -8.68 -0.57 -14.70
C ILE A 87 -7.91 -1.62 -15.51
N THR A 88 -7.51 -2.74 -14.90
CA THR A 88 -6.82 -3.83 -15.59
C THR A 88 -7.66 -4.42 -16.72
N GLN A 89 -8.94 -4.70 -16.48
CA GLN A 89 -9.85 -5.21 -17.52
C GLN A 89 -10.02 -4.21 -18.66
N LEU A 90 -10.11 -2.91 -18.36
CA LEU A 90 -10.18 -1.86 -19.37
C LEU A 90 -8.95 -1.89 -20.29
N TRP A 91 -7.76 -1.99 -19.72
CA TRP A 91 -6.51 -2.03 -20.48
C TRP A 91 -6.33 -3.33 -21.26
N LEU A 92 -6.74 -4.48 -20.71
CA LEU A 92 -6.67 -5.77 -21.40
C LEU A 92 -7.56 -5.85 -22.64
N ASN A 93 -8.60 -5.02 -22.69
CA ASN A 93 -9.58 -4.96 -23.77
C ASN A 93 -9.48 -3.65 -24.57
N ALA A 94 -8.37 -2.91 -24.44
CA ALA A 94 -8.21 -1.59 -25.07
C ALA A 94 -8.20 -1.66 -26.61
N ASP A 95 -7.98 -2.83 -27.19
CA ASP A 95 -8.08 -3.11 -28.62
C ASP A 95 -9.53 -3.23 -29.12
N LYS A 96 -10.49 -3.41 -28.21
CA LYS A 96 -11.91 -3.59 -28.54
C LYS A 96 -12.61 -2.24 -28.63
N ASN A 97 -13.59 -2.13 -29.54
CA ASN A 97 -14.44 -0.94 -29.67
C ASN A 97 -15.22 -0.60 -28.38
N SER A 98 -15.48 -1.60 -27.54
CA SER A 98 -16.08 -1.45 -26.22
C SER A 98 -15.23 -2.26 -25.23
N PRO A 99 -14.31 -1.62 -24.50
CA PRO A 99 -13.34 -2.32 -23.65
C PRO A 99 -13.97 -2.99 -22.42
N THR A 100 -15.12 -2.52 -21.94
CA THR A 100 -15.82 -3.13 -20.82
C THR A 100 -17.34 -2.88 -20.90
N THR A 101 -18.11 -3.81 -20.37
CA THR A 101 -19.54 -3.67 -20.11
C THR A 101 -19.85 -3.40 -18.63
N GLU A 102 -18.83 -3.50 -17.78
CA GLU A 102 -18.94 -3.25 -16.34
C GLU A 102 -18.93 -1.75 -16.05
N ARG A 103 -19.56 -1.38 -14.93
CA ARG A 103 -19.66 0.03 -14.52
C ARG A 103 -18.57 0.37 -13.49
N PRO A 104 -17.93 1.55 -13.60
CA PRO A 104 -17.02 2.03 -12.56
C PRO A 104 -17.65 2.01 -11.16
N GLU A 105 -18.95 2.31 -11.07
CA GLU A 105 -19.67 2.39 -9.80
C GLU A 105 -19.79 1.04 -9.05
N GLU A 106 -19.65 -0.07 -9.78
CA GLU A 106 -19.58 -1.42 -9.20
C GLU A 106 -18.16 -1.77 -8.72
N HIS A 107 -17.18 -0.92 -9.05
CA HIS A 107 -15.75 -1.14 -8.88
C HIS A 107 -15.07 -0.07 -8.02
N GLY A 108 -15.79 0.50 -7.05
CA GLY A 108 -15.22 1.41 -6.05
C GLY A 108 -15.08 2.85 -6.54
N TRP A 109 -15.93 3.25 -7.49
CA TRP A 109 -16.12 4.62 -7.93
C TRP A 109 -17.55 5.09 -7.65
N PHE A 110 -17.78 6.39 -7.68
CA PHE A 110 -19.12 6.96 -7.75
C PHE A 110 -19.09 8.25 -8.57
N ILE A 111 -20.24 8.68 -9.05
CA ILE A 111 -20.38 9.97 -9.73
C ILE A 111 -20.76 11.01 -8.68
N ASN A 112 -19.93 12.04 -8.51
CA ASN A 112 -20.19 13.13 -7.58
C ASN A 112 -21.21 14.13 -8.16
N ASP A 113 -21.62 15.11 -7.34
CA ASP A 113 -22.61 16.12 -7.73
C ASP A 113 -22.20 16.98 -8.95
N HIS A 114 -20.91 17.02 -9.26
CA HIS A 114 -20.37 17.74 -10.42
C HIS A 114 -20.35 16.88 -11.70
N GLY A 115 -20.81 15.62 -11.62
CA GLY A 115 -20.79 14.67 -12.73
C GLY A 115 -19.42 14.01 -12.98
N ASN A 116 -18.45 14.16 -12.06
CA ASN A 116 -17.14 13.55 -12.16
C ASN A 116 -17.07 12.23 -11.38
N TYR A 117 -16.18 11.33 -11.80
CA TYR A 117 -15.90 10.12 -11.04
C TYR A 117 -14.95 10.39 -9.87
N ASP A 118 -15.36 9.99 -8.67
CA ASP A 118 -14.55 9.98 -7.45
C ASP A 118 -14.46 8.57 -6.87
N PHE A 119 -13.48 8.33 -6.00
CA PHE A 119 -13.24 7.01 -5.43
C PHE A 119 -14.10 6.79 -4.18
N ILE A 120 -14.66 5.61 -4.07
CA ILE A 120 -15.15 5.09 -2.79
C ILE A 120 -13.93 4.59 -2.01
N TRP A 121 -13.33 5.44 -1.18
CA TRP A 121 -12.13 5.08 -0.43
C TRP A 121 -12.39 3.98 0.60
N PHE A 122 -13.55 4.02 1.27
CA PHE A 122 -13.89 3.13 2.36
C PHE A 122 -15.42 2.90 2.39
N GLU A 123 -15.83 1.69 2.76
CA GLU A 123 -17.22 1.35 3.09
C GLU A 123 -17.28 0.75 4.49
N GLY A 124 -18.18 1.27 5.33
CA GLY A 124 -18.42 0.76 6.69
C GLY A 124 -18.47 1.87 7.74
N GLU A 125 -18.47 1.45 9.01
CA GLU A 125 -18.38 2.37 10.14
C GLU A 125 -16.92 2.81 10.32
N GLN A 126 -16.67 4.12 10.21
CA GLN A 126 -15.34 4.69 10.42
C GLN A 126 -14.95 4.74 11.92
N LEU A 127 -15.96 4.78 12.80
CA LEU A 127 -15.81 4.79 14.24
C LEU A 127 -16.68 3.69 14.84
N PRO A 128 -16.18 2.92 15.82
CA PRO A 128 -17.03 2.04 16.62
C PRO A 128 -18.19 2.83 17.21
N SER A 129 -19.41 2.28 17.17
CA SER A 129 -20.64 2.91 17.70
C SER A 129 -20.56 3.31 19.18
N ALA A 130 -19.56 2.82 19.92
CA ALA A 130 -19.31 3.16 21.32
C ALA A 130 -18.49 4.47 21.52
N ILE A 131 -18.00 5.11 20.45
CA ILE A 131 -17.07 6.26 20.50
C ILE A 131 -17.78 7.62 20.32
N ASP A 132 -19.09 7.66 20.09
CA ASP A 132 -19.86 8.92 20.11
C ASP A 132 -19.69 9.70 21.44
N ASP A 133 -19.31 9.01 22.53
CA ASP A 133 -19.04 9.61 23.84
C ASP A 133 -17.61 10.21 24.01
N ILE A 134 -16.70 10.04 23.04
CA ILE A 134 -15.29 10.50 23.11
C ILE A 134 -15.00 11.59 22.06
N THR A 135 -16.03 12.22 21.49
CA THR A 135 -15.80 13.46 20.73
C THR A 135 -15.40 14.55 21.72
N LEU A 136 -14.11 14.93 21.71
CA LEU A 136 -13.63 16.13 22.39
C LEU A 136 -14.45 17.32 21.88
N ASP A 137 -15.11 18.04 22.81
CA ASP A 137 -15.86 19.24 22.51
C ASP A 137 -15.07 20.15 21.57
N VAL A 138 -15.73 20.62 20.51
CA VAL A 138 -15.16 21.41 19.40
C VAL A 138 -14.40 22.65 19.90
N ASN A 139 -14.71 23.13 21.11
CA ASN A 139 -14.01 24.23 21.78
C ASN A 139 -12.55 23.92 22.15
N THR A 140 -12.17 22.66 22.28
CA THR A 140 -10.80 22.24 22.64
C THR A 140 -9.87 22.25 21.43
N GLN A 141 -10.40 22.05 20.21
CA GLN A 141 -9.62 22.07 18.97
C GLN A 141 -9.12 23.48 18.60
N GLN A 142 -9.91 24.52 18.87
CA GLN A 142 -9.51 25.92 18.62
C GLN A 142 -8.40 26.42 19.55
N GLN A 143 -8.16 25.76 20.69
CA GLN A 143 -7.05 26.14 21.58
C GLN A 143 -5.73 25.51 21.16
N LEU A 144 -5.74 24.36 20.47
CA LEU A 144 -4.53 23.70 19.99
C LEU A 144 -3.94 24.37 18.74
N THR A 145 -4.80 24.89 17.85
CA THR A 145 -4.35 25.61 16.63
C THR A 145 -3.69 26.96 16.93
N ASN A 146 -3.89 27.53 18.12
CA ASN A 146 -3.37 28.85 18.48
C ASN A 146 -2.01 28.80 19.22
N LEU A 147 -1.46 27.60 19.46
CA LEU A 147 -0.15 27.42 20.11
C LEU A 147 1.00 27.23 19.10
N GLU A 148 0.70 27.13 17.80
CA GLU A 148 1.70 27.16 16.74
C GLU A 148 2.10 28.62 16.45
N THR A 149 2.84 29.24 17.38
CA THR A 149 3.60 30.45 17.06
C THR A 149 5.05 30.22 17.44
N GLU A 150 5.85 29.95 16.40
CA GLU A 150 7.28 30.27 16.24
C GLU A 150 8.28 29.70 17.27
N SER A 151 8.96 28.61 16.90
CA SER A 151 10.34 28.39 17.34
C SER A 151 11.23 28.05 16.12
N PRO A 152 12.30 28.82 15.84
CA PRO A 152 13.12 28.65 14.65
C PRO A 152 14.10 27.49 14.80
N TYR A 153 14.24 26.70 13.72
CA TYR A 153 15.35 25.78 13.39
C TYR A 153 15.95 24.95 14.53
N ASP A 154 15.74 23.63 14.50
CA ASP A 154 16.84 22.72 14.81
C ASP A 154 16.87 21.56 13.80
N SER A 155 18.10 21.19 13.49
CA SER A 155 18.61 20.58 12.26
C SER A 155 18.21 19.12 12.03
N ASP A 156 18.31 18.70 10.77
CA ASP A 156 18.32 17.31 10.29
C ASP A 156 19.06 16.36 11.23
N GLU A 157 18.34 15.38 11.78
CA GLU A 157 18.86 14.03 12.01
C GLU A 157 17.82 13.04 11.47
N ASN A 158 18.14 12.45 10.31
CA ASN A 158 17.49 11.24 9.81
C ASN A 158 17.75 10.11 10.82
N ASP A 159 16.88 9.98 11.82
CA ASP A 159 16.75 8.72 12.56
C ASP A 159 15.85 7.80 11.73
N GLU A 160 16.51 6.99 10.89
CA GLU A 160 15.95 5.83 10.23
C GLU A 160 15.21 4.97 11.26
N PHE A 161 13.92 4.73 11.06
CA PHE A 161 13.09 3.90 11.93
C PHE A 161 13.62 2.46 11.92
N ASN A 162 14.56 2.15 12.81
CA ASN A 162 15.00 0.78 13.01
C ASN A 162 13.98 0.06 13.89
N ILE A 163 13.02 -0.60 13.24
CA ILE A 163 12.17 -1.60 13.89
C ILE A 163 13.09 -2.79 14.14
N ASN A 164 13.52 -2.98 15.41
CA ASN A 164 14.24 -4.19 15.83
C ASN A 164 13.38 -5.42 15.49
N ILE A 165 13.68 -6.04 14.37
CA ILE A 165 13.27 -7.37 14.01
C ILE A 165 14.45 -8.24 14.40
N ASP A 166 14.25 -9.20 15.31
CA ASP A 166 15.29 -10.16 15.70
C ASP A 166 15.95 -10.76 14.45
N GLU A 167 17.20 -10.37 14.22
CA GLU A 167 18.11 -10.91 13.23
C GLU A 167 18.93 -12.02 13.88
N ASP A 168 18.33 -13.21 14.01
CA ASP A 168 19.09 -14.42 14.25
C ASP A 168 19.27 -15.17 12.91
N GLU A 169 20.44 -14.91 12.33
CA GLU A 169 21.33 -15.86 11.65
C GLU A 169 20.84 -16.55 10.35
N PHE A 170 21.20 -15.96 9.20
CA PHE A 170 21.40 -16.71 7.96
C PHE A 170 22.62 -16.18 7.19
N ASP A 171 23.80 -16.52 7.69
CA ASP A 171 25.01 -16.50 6.86
C ASP A 171 24.97 -17.70 5.91
N ASN A 172 24.97 -17.43 4.59
CA ASN A 172 25.76 -18.24 3.67
C ASN A 172 26.08 -17.49 2.36
N GLU A 173 27.38 -17.26 2.21
CA GLU A 173 28.10 -16.65 1.11
C GLU A 173 27.68 -17.16 -0.28
N CYS A 174 27.39 -16.25 -1.20
CA CYS A 174 27.50 -16.51 -2.63
C CYS A 174 28.81 -15.89 -3.13
N ASN A 175 29.84 -16.73 -3.23
CA ASN A 175 31.11 -16.38 -3.84
C ASN A 175 30.92 -15.97 -5.30
N SER A 176 31.31 -14.73 -5.60
CA SER A 176 31.58 -14.28 -6.96
C SER A 176 32.78 -15.07 -7.52
N SER A 177 32.55 -15.85 -8.57
CA SER A 177 33.62 -16.43 -9.38
C SER A 177 33.16 -16.37 -10.83
N GLY A 178 33.67 -15.37 -11.54
CA GLY A 178 33.46 -15.26 -12.98
C GLY A 178 34.14 -16.40 -13.73
N THR A 179 33.51 -16.79 -14.84
CA THR A 179 34.21 -17.30 -16.01
C THR A 179 33.60 -16.65 -17.24
N ASN A 180 34.34 -15.73 -17.85
CA ASN A 180 34.21 -15.39 -19.26
C ASN A 180 34.59 -16.62 -20.10
N SER A 181 33.85 -16.88 -21.17
CA SER A 181 34.40 -17.37 -22.42
C SER A 181 33.40 -17.15 -23.55
N ASP A 182 33.58 -16.01 -24.24
CA ASP A 182 33.74 -15.89 -25.70
C ASP A 182 32.98 -16.87 -26.60
N TYR A 183 31.98 -16.35 -27.32
CA TYR A 183 31.77 -16.73 -28.72
C TYR A 183 31.57 -15.46 -29.56
N ASP A 184 32.34 -15.43 -30.63
CA ASP A 184 32.66 -14.31 -31.50
C ASP A 184 31.46 -13.79 -32.31
N ASN A 185 31.44 -12.46 -32.49
CA ASN A 185 30.88 -11.82 -33.66
C ASN A 185 31.86 -12.00 -34.82
N ASP A 186 31.32 -12.32 -36.00
CA ASP A 186 31.81 -12.02 -37.36
C ASP A 186 30.81 -12.72 -38.29
N ASP A 187 30.41 -12.27 -39.47
CA ASP A 187 30.41 -11.00 -40.20
C ASP A 187 29.59 -11.34 -41.48
N ASP A 188 28.95 -10.34 -42.07
CA ASP A 188 28.55 -10.24 -43.49
C ASP A 188 27.94 -11.43 -44.27
N ASN A 189 26.72 -11.20 -44.79
CA ASN A 189 26.54 -11.21 -46.25
C ASN A 189 25.26 -10.47 -46.66
N ASP A 190 25.49 -9.30 -47.28
CA ASP A 190 24.60 -8.70 -48.26
C ASP A 190 24.23 -9.73 -49.35
N GLN A 191 22.96 -9.73 -49.75
CA GLN A 191 22.59 -9.96 -51.15
C GLN A 191 21.24 -9.30 -51.44
N ASP A 192 21.34 -8.11 -52.04
CA ASP A 192 20.39 -7.58 -53.00
C ASP A 192 20.12 -8.59 -54.13
N ASP A 193 18.87 -8.64 -54.59
CA ASP A 193 18.38 -8.99 -55.94
C ASP A 193 16.92 -9.49 -55.81
N ASP A 194 15.93 -9.18 -56.62
CA ASP A 194 15.69 -8.19 -57.68
C ASP A 194 14.18 -8.36 -58.00
N LYS A 195 13.51 -7.27 -58.42
CA LYS A 195 12.33 -7.15 -59.32
C LYS A 195 11.25 -8.27 -59.38
N ASP A 196 9.99 -7.86 -59.15
CA ASP A 196 9.02 -7.52 -60.22
C ASP A 196 7.79 -6.77 -59.66
#